data_AF-A0A5N9CWM2-F1
#
_entry.id   AF-A0A5N9CWM2-F1
#
_cell.length_a   1.000
_cell.length_b   1.000
_cell.length_c   1.000
_cell.angle_alpha   90.00
_cell.angle_beta   90.00
_cell.angle_gamma   90.00
#
_symmetry.space_group_name_H-M   'P 1'
#
loop_
_entity.id
_entity.type
_entity.pdbx_description
1 polymer ?
#
loop_
_entity_poly.entity_id
_entity_poly.type
_entity_poly.pdbx_seq_one_letter_code
_entity_poly.pdbx_strand_id
1 'polypeptide(L)'
;MGDFYETFDDDAVLAAKELEITLTSRSMGKGLRVPLAGVPVHSLDNYLFRLIKKGHKVAICEQISDPATSKGLVDRDVVRIVTPGTVLESNLLDQKTNNYLAAVSELGGRAGLAYIDITTGEFSATELPLQELPLELERIEAAEVLVPDSAELPVWTDQRNGNGNSYELTPVESRTFHPDEARQALLSYFGILTLESFGCEGMDLAVAAAGAIVEYLARTQKAAKLKLSNLAIYATGTFMALDSQTRRNLELFAAGRNESKELSLLSALDRTKTAMGGRLLRQWLGQPLLDLTALEQRLDAVDHFYLDGLKRADSISSLNKVSDLERIIGRIVSGTVNPRELIALKDGLGVVFNLRELVDSTDLEWLQSQLLLLPEVCSLIEES
;
A
#
# COMPACT_ATOMS: atom_id res chain seq x y z
N MET A 1 16.56 6.31 -22.55
CA MET A 1 17.48 7.08 -23.41
C MET A 1 16.72 8.20 -24.10
N GLY A 2 17.10 9.46 -23.87
CA GLY A 2 16.28 10.59 -24.37
C GLY A 2 14.85 10.50 -23.83
N ASP A 3 13.86 10.63 -24.71
CA ASP A 3 12.44 10.65 -24.37
C ASP A 3 11.77 9.26 -24.24
N PHE A 4 12.57 8.19 -24.16
CA PHE A 4 12.08 6.80 -24.07
C PHE A 4 12.74 6.01 -22.94
N TYR A 5 12.01 5.09 -22.33
CA TYR A 5 12.57 3.96 -21.60
C TYR A 5 12.73 2.79 -22.57
N GLU A 6 13.93 2.20 -22.59
CA GLU A 6 14.30 1.14 -23.53
C GLU A 6 14.70 -0.12 -22.76
N THR A 7 14.28 -1.27 -23.29
CA THR A 7 14.67 -2.61 -22.88
C THR A 7 15.48 -3.25 -24.01
N PHE A 8 16.38 -4.17 -23.68
CA PHE A 8 17.30 -4.81 -24.62
C PHE A 8 17.25 -6.34 -24.47
N ASP A 9 17.78 -7.05 -25.46
CA ASP A 9 17.94 -8.51 -25.41
C ASP A 9 16.60 -9.24 -25.10
N ASP A 10 16.61 -10.16 -24.14
CA ASP A 10 15.42 -10.93 -23.75
C ASP A 10 14.33 -10.06 -23.13
N ASP A 11 14.71 -9.00 -22.41
CA ASP A 11 13.76 -8.04 -21.84
C ASP A 11 13.00 -7.31 -22.94
N ALA A 12 13.65 -7.00 -24.08
CA ALA A 12 12.97 -6.39 -25.23
C ALA A 12 11.93 -7.34 -25.84
N VAL A 13 12.26 -8.63 -25.96
CA VAL A 13 11.35 -9.64 -26.50
C VAL A 13 10.15 -9.83 -25.56
N LEU A 14 10.41 -9.91 -24.25
CA LEU A 14 9.38 -10.01 -23.22
C LEU A 14 8.47 -8.78 -23.23
N ALA A 15 9.06 -7.58 -23.16
CA ALA A 15 8.31 -6.33 -23.13
C ALA A 15 7.46 -6.15 -24.39
N ALA A 16 8.02 -6.44 -25.58
CA ALA A 16 7.26 -6.36 -26.83
C ALA A 16 6.02 -7.26 -26.82
N LYS A 17 6.16 -8.50 -26.34
CA LYS A 17 5.05 -9.46 -26.24
C LYS A 17 4.03 -9.03 -25.19
N GLU A 18 4.47 -8.70 -23.97
CA GLU A 18 3.56 -8.46 -22.86
C GLU A 18 2.87 -7.09 -22.96
N LEU A 19 3.53 -6.10 -23.56
CA LEU A 19 2.99 -4.76 -23.77
C LEU A 19 2.37 -4.55 -25.16
N GLU A 20 2.51 -5.51 -26.07
CA GLU A 20 2.08 -5.41 -27.47
C GLU A 20 2.68 -4.18 -28.17
N ILE A 21 3.96 -3.91 -27.91
CA ILE A 21 4.73 -2.82 -28.53
C ILE A 21 5.69 -3.38 -29.58
N THR A 22 6.12 -2.52 -30.50
CA THR A 22 7.01 -2.91 -31.61
C THR A 22 8.38 -3.39 -31.09
N LEU A 23 8.73 -4.63 -31.41
CA LEU A 23 10.09 -5.14 -31.30
C LEU A 23 10.93 -4.66 -32.49
N THR A 24 12.02 -3.97 -32.23
CA THR A 24 12.99 -3.53 -33.25
C THR A 24 14.40 -4.00 -32.88
N SER A 25 15.43 -3.49 -33.56
CA SER A 25 16.82 -3.78 -33.22
C SER A 25 17.73 -2.58 -33.39
N ARG A 26 18.68 -2.43 -32.46
CA ARG A 26 19.69 -1.36 -32.46
C ARG A 26 21.05 -1.91 -32.87
N SER A 27 21.76 -1.18 -33.72
CA SER A 27 23.15 -1.52 -34.07
C SER A 27 24.10 -1.08 -32.97
N MET A 28 24.94 -2.00 -32.48
CA MET A 28 25.96 -1.76 -31.46
C MET A 28 27.38 -1.67 -32.05
N GLY A 29 27.49 -1.56 -33.38
CA GLY A 29 28.75 -1.59 -34.10
C GLY A 29 29.24 -3.01 -34.44
N LYS A 30 30.27 -3.12 -35.30
CA LYS A 30 30.85 -4.40 -35.77
C LYS A 30 29.82 -5.40 -36.35
N GLY A 31 28.70 -4.91 -36.91
CA GLY A 31 27.63 -5.75 -37.47
C GLY A 31 26.71 -6.39 -36.43
N LEU A 32 26.92 -6.15 -35.13
CA LEU A 32 26.07 -6.67 -34.08
C LEU A 32 24.78 -5.84 -33.98
N ARG A 33 23.62 -6.51 -34.01
CA ARG A 33 22.31 -5.91 -33.73
C ARG A 33 21.70 -6.58 -32.51
N VAL A 34 21.15 -5.77 -31.63
CA VAL A 34 20.54 -6.19 -30.37
C VAL A 34 19.03 -5.91 -30.42
N PRO A 35 18.16 -6.84 -30.00
CA PRO A 35 16.73 -6.58 -29.85
C PRO A 35 16.48 -5.36 -28.96
N LEU A 36 15.47 -4.56 -29.32
CA LEU A 36 15.09 -3.36 -28.58
C LEU A 36 13.58 -3.19 -28.60
N ALA A 37 13.00 -2.88 -27.45
CA ALA A 37 11.63 -2.41 -27.32
C ALA A 37 11.61 -1.24 -26.32
N GLY A 38 10.75 -0.25 -26.54
CA GLY A 38 10.74 0.93 -25.69
C GLY A 38 9.41 1.65 -25.65
N VAL A 39 9.21 2.41 -24.58
CA VAL A 39 8.00 3.17 -24.30
C VAL A 39 8.35 4.65 -24.08
N PRO A 40 7.52 5.60 -24.54
CA PRO A 40 7.75 7.02 -24.29
C PRO A 40 7.68 7.33 -22.79
N VAL A 41 8.53 8.24 -22.30
CA VAL A 41 8.62 8.63 -20.88
C VAL A 41 7.25 9.05 -20.32
N HIS A 42 6.51 9.90 -21.05
CA HIS A 42 5.21 10.41 -20.62
C HIS A 42 4.10 9.35 -20.55
N SER A 43 4.33 8.15 -21.06
CA SER A 43 3.38 7.04 -21.04
C SER A 43 3.82 5.89 -20.13
N LEU A 44 4.96 6.01 -19.44
CA LEU A 44 5.59 4.94 -18.68
C LEU A 44 4.60 4.26 -17.71
N ASP A 45 3.85 5.05 -16.93
CA ASP A 45 2.96 4.53 -15.88
C ASP A 45 1.98 3.47 -16.41
N ASN A 46 1.35 3.73 -17.56
CA ASN A 46 0.38 2.80 -18.16
C ASN A 46 1.03 1.46 -18.56
N TYR A 47 2.27 1.50 -19.04
CA TYR A 47 3.00 0.29 -19.40
C TYR A 47 3.54 -0.44 -18.16
N LEU A 48 4.00 0.30 -17.14
CA LEU A 48 4.38 -0.28 -15.86
C LEU A 48 3.22 -1.05 -15.25
N PHE A 49 2.03 -0.45 -15.18
CA PHE A 49 0.85 -1.12 -14.64
C PHE A 49 0.57 -2.47 -15.30
N ARG A 50 0.68 -2.55 -16.62
CA ARG A 50 0.47 -3.79 -17.37
C ARG A 50 1.51 -4.85 -17.03
N LEU A 51 2.78 -4.46 -16.85
CA LEU A 51 3.85 -5.38 -16.44
C LEU A 51 3.63 -5.87 -15.00
N ILE A 52 3.33 -4.96 -14.07
CA ILE A 52 3.06 -5.30 -12.67
C ILE A 52 1.86 -6.26 -12.56
N LYS A 53 0.76 -5.98 -13.27
CA LYS A 53 -0.43 -6.86 -13.32
C LYS A 53 -0.16 -8.25 -13.88
N LYS A 54 0.93 -8.42 -14.64
CA LYS A 54 1.39 -9.70 -15.17
C LYS A 54 2.45 -10.37 -14.28
N GLY A 55 2.71 -9.83 -13.10
CA GLY A 55 3.67 -10.37 -12.13
C GLY A 55 5.12 -9.98 -12.40
N HIS A 56 5.38 -9.04 -13.31
CA HIS A 56 6.75 -8.58 -13.58
C HIS A 56 7.18 -7.49 -12.58
N LYS A 57 8.45 -7.51 -12.20
CA LYS A 57 9.13 -6.45 -11.46
C LYS A 57 9.97 -5.63 -12.42
N VAL A 58 9.97 -4.31 -12.29
CA VAL A 58 10.60 -3.41 -13.27
C VAL A 58 11.59 -2.47 -12.59
N ALA A 59 12.87 -2.58 -12.96
CA ALA A 59 13.89 -1.62 -12.55
C ALA A 59 13.86 -0.37 -13.47
N ILE A 60 13.74 0.81 -12.87
CA ILE A 60 13.78 2.10 -13.54
C ILE A 60 15.19 2.66 -13.45
N CYS A 61 15.82 2.84 -14.61
CA CYS A 61 17.17 3.35 -14.74
C CYS A 61 17.14 4.77 -15.31
N GLU A 62 17.66 5.73 -14.56
CA GLU A 62 17.69 7.15 -14.92
C GLU A 62 19.09 7.65 -15.19
N GLN A 63 19.18 8.77 -15.89
CA GLN A 63 20.43 9.52 -16.04
C GLN A 63 20.67 10.37 -14.79
N ILE A 64 21.83 10.18 -14.15
CA ILE A 64 22.19 10.85 -12.90
C ILE A 64 23.03 12.10 -13.17
N SER A 65 23.92 12.05 -14.17
CA SER A 65 24.76 13.18 -14.54
C SER A 65 24.12 14.05 -15.62
N ASP A 66 24.42 15.35 -15.60
CA ASP A 66 23.95 16.27 -16.64
C ASP A 66 24.65 15.95 -17.98
N PRO A 67 23.89 15.63 -19.05
CA PRO A 67 24.45 15.33 -20.37
C PRO A 67 25.29 16.48 -20.94
N ALA A 68 24.98 17.73 -20.59
CA ALA A 68 25.69 18.91 -21.10
C ALA A 68 27.09 19.07 -20.48
N THR A 69 27.30 18.56 -19.27
CA THR A 69 28.58 18.64 -18.55
C THR A 69 29.39 17.35 -18.62
N SER A 70 28.76 16.24 -19.05
CA SER A 70 29.38 14.92 -19.14
C SER A 70 30.16 14.73 -20.45
N LYS A 71 31.48 14.51 -20.38
CA LYS A 71 32.29 14.07 -21.53
C LYS A 71 32.19 12.55 -21.70
N GLY A 72 31.35 12.08 -22.61
CA GLY A 72 31.24 10.65 -22.96
C GLY A 72 29.89 10.03 -22.60
N LEU A 73 29.89 8.80 -22.08
CA LEU A 73 28.66 8.16 -21.60
C LEU A 73 28.14 8.90 -20.36
N VAL A 74 26.87 9.25 -20.36
CA VAL A 74 26.16 9.80 -19.20
C VAL A 74 25.99 8.70 -18.15
N ASP A 75 26.26 9.02 -16.88
CA ASP A 75 26.11 8.09 -15.76
C ASP A 75 24.64 7.72 -15.56
N ARG A 76 24.39 6.44 -15.34
CA ARG A 76 23.06 5.89 -15.14
C ARG A 76 23.02 4.98 -13.92
N ASP A 77 21.94 5.06 -13.17
CA ASP A 77 21.72 4.18 -12.03
C ASP A 77 20.24 3.78 -11.93
N VAL A 78 20.00 2.65 -11.30
CA VAL A 78 18.66 2.19 -10.94
C VAL A 78 18.18 3.03 -9.76
N VAL A 79 17.23 3.93 -10.03
CA VAL A 79 16.66 4.85 -9.03
C VAL A 79 15.51 4.22 -8.26
N ARG A 80 14.83 3.24 -8.87
CA ARG A 80 13.65 2.58 -8.30
C ARG A 80 13.44 1.20 -8.92
N ILE A 81 12.92 0.27 -8.14
CA ILE A 81 12.40 -1.02 -8.59
C ILE A 81 10.91 -1.02 -8.26
N VAL A 82 10.06 -1.16 -9.27
CA VAL A 82 8.61 -1.21 -9.12
C VAL A 82 8.20 -2.68 -9.03
N THR A 83 7.55 -3.05 -7.93
CA THR A 83 7.05 -4.40 -7.66
C THR A 83 5.57 -4.34 -7.27
N PRO A 84 4.83 -5.48 -7.26
CA PRO A 84 3.40 -5.48 -6.96
C PRO A 84 3.03 -4.80 -5.64
N GLY A 85 3.84 -4.96 -4.59
CA GLY A 85 3.62 -4.33 -3.28
C GLY A 85 4.11 -2.89 -3.17
N THR A 86 4.83 -2.36 -4.16
CA THR A 86 5.50 -1.05 -4.07
C THR A 86 5.09 -0.05 -5.15
N VAL A 87 3.84 -0.13 -5.61
CA VAL A 87 3.29 0.83 -6.58
C VAL A 87 2.92 2.13 -5.86
N LEU A 88 3.42 3.28 -6.33
CA LEU A 88 3.13 4.60 -5.76
C LEU A 88 2.13 5.40 -6.59
N GLU A 89 2.08 5.11 -7.88
CA GLU A 89 1.28 5.80 -8.87
C GLU A 89 -0.21 5.54 -8.63
N SER A 90 -0.93 6.57 -8.16
CA SER A 90 -2.34 6.42 -7.75
C SER A 90 -3.30 6.12 -8.91
N ASN A 91 -2.94 6.47 -10.15
CA ASN A 91 -3.65 6.06 -11.36
C ASN A 91 -3.53 4.55 -11.65
N LEU A 92 -2.55 3.89 -11.06
CA LEU A 92 -2.33 2.44 -11.20
C LEU A 92 -2.99 1.64 -10.07
N LEU A 93 -3.45 2.32 -9.03
CA LEU A 93 -4.09 1.70 -7.88
C LEU A 93 -5.61 1.85 -7.97
N ASP A 94 -6.32 0.82 -7.52
CA ASP A 94 -7.72 0.99 -7.16
C ASP A 94 -7.79 2.00 -6.00
N GLN A 95 -8.68 2.98 -6.12
CA GLN A 95 -8.78 4.08 -5.17
C GLN A 95 -9.36 3.60 -3.84
N LYS A 96 -10.21 2.57 -3.84
CA LYS A 96 -10.91 2.09 -2.64
C LYS A 96 -10.32 0.82 -2.04
N THR A 97 -9.15 0.40 -2.51
CA THR A 97 -8.39 -0.69 -1.90
C THR A 97 -6.97 -0.24 -1.58
N ASN A 98 -6.44 -0.80 -0.50
CA ASN A 98 -5.02 -0.70 -0.19
C ASN A 98 -4.21 -1.61 -1.13
N ASN A 99 -2.91 -1.34 -1.21
CA ASN A 99 -1.97 -2.17 -1.95
C ASN A 99 -0.79 -2.54 -1.06
N TYR A 100 -0.95 -3.63 -0.30
CA TYR A 100 -0.02 -3.98 0.75
C TYR A 100 1.19 -4.78 0.24
N LEU A 101 2.37 -4.36 0.67
CA LEU A 101 3.57 -5.19 0.76
C LEU A 101 3.58 -5.84 2.15
N ALA A 102 3.64 -7.16 2.20
CA ALA A 102 3.75 -7.92 3.45
C ALA A 102 5.10 -8.63 3.55
N ALA A 103 5.47 -9.03 4.76
CA ALA A 103 6.62 -9.89 5.04
C ALA A 103 6.26 -10.90 6.12
N VAL A 104 6.82 -12.10 6.00
CA VAL A 104 6.58 -13.19 6.95
C VAL A 104 7.90 -13.74 7.48
N SER A 105 8.00 -13.81 8.80
CA SER A 105 9.01 -14.59 9.52
C SER A 105 8.34 -15.76 10.25
N GLU A 106 9.05 -16.85 10.48
CA GLU A 106 8.51 -18.00 11.19
C GLU A 106 9.54 -18.65 12.13
N LEU A 107 9.08 -19.11 13.29
CA LEU A 107 9.87 -19.93 14.20
C LEU A 107 8.94 -20.72 15.13
N GLY A 108 9.23 -22.02 15.32
CA GLY A 108 8.59 -22.82 16.37
C GLY A 108 7.05 -22.89 16.30
N GLY A 109 6.47 -22.89 15.09
CA GLY A 109 5.01 -22.93 14.89
C GLY A 109 4.30 -21.58 15.11
N ARG A 110 5.07 -20.49 15.23
CA ARG A 110 4.60 -19.11 15.25
C ARG A 110 5.06 -18.38 13.99
N ALA A 111 4.31 -17.37 13.59
CA ALA A 111 4.65 -16.47 12.50
C ALA A 111 4.64 -15.02 12.98
N GLY A 112 5.58 -14.23 12.46
CA GLY A 112 5.52 -12.78 12.47
C GLY A 112 5.01 -12.30 11.13
N LEU A 113 3.98 -11.47 11.13
CA LEU A 113 3.44 -10.85 9.93
C LEU A 113 3.56 -9.34 10.09
N ALA A 114 4.21 -8.70 9.12
CA ALA A 114 4.19 -7.25 8.95
C ALA A 114 3.63 -6.91 7.58
N TYR A 115 2.96 -5.76 7.47
CA TYR A 115 2.47 -5.26 6.20
C TYR A 115 2.46 -3.75 6.15
N ILE A 116 2.65 -3.20 4.95
CA ILE A 116 2.67 -1.76 4.71
C ILE A 116 1.96 -1.38 3.41
N ASP A 117 1.19 -0.31 3.44
CA ASP A 117 0.77 0.41 2.23
C ASP A 117 1.65 1.66 2.11
N ILE A 118 2.56 1.65 1.14
CA ILE A 118 3.52 2.76 0.97
C ILE A 118 2.88 4.05 0.46
N THR A 119 1.61 4.00 0.02
CA THR A 119 0.87 5.18 -0.46
C THR A 119 0.10 5.88 0.66
N THR A 120 -0.30 5.16 1.71
CA THR A 120 -0.97 5.73 2.89
C THR A 120 -0.03 5.85 4.09
N GLY A 121 1.08 5.10 4.08
CA GLY A 121 2.01 4.98 5.19
C GLY A 121 1.54 4.03 6.29
N GLU A 122 0.38 3.38 6.14
CA GLU A 122 -0.13 2.40 7.11
C GLU A 122 0.86 1.25 7.26
N PHE A 123 1.48 1.12 8.43
CA PHE A 123 2.49 0.10 8.71
C PHE A 123 2.16 -0.63 10.00
N SER A 124 1.89 -1.94 9.89
CA SER A 124 1.45 -2.76 11.02
C SER A 124 2.21 -4.07 11.11
N ALA A 125 2.34 -4.61 12.33
CA ALA A 125 2.88 -5.95 12.56
C ALA A 125 2.18 -6.69 13.70
N THR A 126 2.29 -8.02 13.68
CA THR A 126 1.75 -8.90 14.72
C THR A 126 2.54 -10.21 14.79
N GLU A 127 2.37 -10.94 15.89
CA GLU A 127 2.77 -12.34 15.99
C GLU A 127 1.55 -13.22 16.24
N LEU A 128 1.46 -14.32 15.49
CA LEU A 128 0.32 -15.21 15.52
C LEU A 128 0.77 -16.68 15.43
N PRO A 129 -0.11 -17.65 15.78
CA PRO A 129 0.09 -19.05 15.42
C PRO A 129 0.26 -19.22 13.90
N LEU A 130 1.22 -20.03 13.47
CA LEU A 130 1.51 -20.23 12.04
C LEU A 130 0.29 -20.72 11.24
N GLN A 131 -0.58 -21.49 11.88
CA GLN A 131 -1.84 -21.97 11.30
C GLN A 131 -2.84 -20.85 10.96
N GLU A 132 -2.75 -19.69 11.62
CA GLU A 132 -3.63 -18.53 11.37
C GLU A 132 -3.09 -17.62 10.26
N LEU A 133 -1.81 -17.77 9.89
CA LEU A 133 -1.14 -16.90 8.92
C LEU A 133 -1.84 -16.84 7.55
N PRO A 134 -2.26 -17.97 6.92
CA PRO A 134 -2.94 -17.90 5.64
C PRO A 134 -4.21 -17.04 5.68
N LEU A 135 -4.93 -17.08 6.81
CA LEU A 135 -6.16 -16.32 6.97
C LEU A 135 -5.89 -14.81 7.08
N GLU A 136 -4.82 -14.44 7.79
CA GLU A 136 -4.40 -13.05 7.92
C GLU A 136 -3.84 -12.50 6.61
N LEU A 137 -3.08 -13.30 5.84
CA LEU A 137 -2.61 -12.91 4.50
C LEU A 137 -3.78 -12.66 3.54
N GLU A 138 -4.82 -13.50 3.59
CA GLU A 138 -6.04 -13.30 2.81
C GLU A 138 -6.84 -12.09 3.30
N ARG A 139 -6.84 -11.80 4.60
CA ARG A 139 -7.51 -10.62 5.18
C ARG A 139 -6.92 -9.32 4.66
N ILE A 140 -5.60 -9.23 4.67
CA ILE A 140 -4.91 -8.03 4.20
C ILE A 140 -4.93 -7.93 2.67
N GLU A 141 -5.19 -9.03 1.96
CA GLU A 141 -5.13 -9.07 0.49
C GLU A 141 -3.78 -8.52 -0.02
N ALA A 142 -2.67 -9.04 0.53
CA ALA A 142 -1.33 -8.59 0.15
C ALA A 142 -1.16 -8.66 -1.37
N ALA A 143 -0.50 -7.66 -1.96
CA ALA A 143 -0.12 -7.71 -3.37
C ALA A 143 1.21 -8.47 -3.55
N GLU A 144 2.08 -8.39 -2.54
CA GLU A 144 3.40 -9.01 -2.52
C GLU A 144 3.74 -9.44 -1.09
N VAL A 145 4.37 -10.61 -0.95
CA VAL A 145 4.79 -11.18 0.34
C VAL A 145 6.28 -11.50 0.27
N LEU A 146 7.07 -10.82 1.11
CA LEU A 146 8.49 -11.08 1.30
C LEU A 146 8.69 -12.32 2.17
N VAL A 147 9.59 -13.19 1.74
CA VAL A 147 9.99 -14.39 2.48
C VAL A 147 11.52 -14.55 2.50
N PRO A 148 12.11 -15.20 3.51
CA PRO A 148 13.52 -15.55 3.50
C PRO A 148 13.87 -16.43 2.30
N ASP A 149 14.91 -16.05 1.55
CA ASP A 149 15.46 -16.84 0.47
C ASP A 149 16.06 -18.13 1.04
N SER A 150 15.36 -19.23 0.76
CA SER A 150 15.59 -20.55 1.33
C SER A 150 15.34 -21.61 0.27
N ALA A 151 16.01 -22.76 0.41
CA ALA A 151 15.97 -23.83 -0.60
C ALA A 151 14.58 -24.47 -0.75
N GLU A 152 13.76 -24.42 0.31
CA GLU A 152 12.40 -24.92 0.33
C GLU A 152 11.46 -23.78 0.71
N LEU A 153 10.39 -23.59 -0.06
CA LEU A 153 9.39 -22.60 0.28
C LEU A 153 8.63 -23.03 1.56
N PRO A 154 8.23 -22.09 2.43
CA PRO A 154 7.51 -22.41 3.65
C PRO A 154 6.20 -23.17 3.39
N VAL A 155 5.80 -24.08 4.28
CA VAL A 155 4.62 -24.96 4.06
C VAL A 155 3.33 -24.18 3.83
N TRP A 156 3.18 -23.01 4.46
CA TRP A 156 2.01 -22.14 4.29
C TRP A 156 1.92 -21.50 2.91
N THR A 157 2.98 -21.60 2.10
CA THR A 157 2.99 -21.18 0.69
C THR A 157 2.47 -22.28 -0.27
N ASP A 158 2.32 -23.52 0.20
CA ASP A 158 1.98 -24.67 -0.64
C ASP A 158 0.48 -24.73 -1.01
N GLN A 159 0.21 -24.77 -2.32
CA GLN A 159 -1.03 -24.37 -2.99
C GLN A 159 -2.05 -25.51 -3.23
N ARG A 160 -2.16 -26.49 -2.34
CA ARG A 160 -2.97 -27.69 -2.63
C ARG A 160 -4.49 -27.49 -2.66
N ASN A 161 -4.98 -26.26 -2.51
CA ASN A 161 -6.42 -25.92 -2.55
C ASN A 161 -6.84 -25.06 -3.78
N GLY A 162 -6.09 -25.08 -4.88
CA GLY A 162 -6.66 -24.93 -6.23
C GLY A 162 -6.92 -23.54 -6.80
N ASN A 163 -6.73 -22.46 -6.04
CA ASN A 163 -6.62 -21.10 -6.59
C ASN A 163 -5.24 -20.55 -6.20
N GLY A 164 -4.45 -20.12 -7.18
CA GLY A 164 -3.09 -19.62 -6.96
C GLY A 164 -3.01 -18.51 -5.91
N ASN A 165 -1.81 -18.22 -5.42
CA ASN A 165 -1.63 -17.14 -4.44
C ASN A 165 -2.25 -15.84 -4.97
N SER A 166 -3.05 -15.17 -4.15
CA SER A 166 -3.56 -13.82 -4.43
C SER A 166 -2.46 -12.76 -4.38
N TYR A 167 -1.24 -13.17 -4.01
CA TYR A 167 -0.07 -12.34 -3.80
C TYR A 167 1.16 -12.91 -4.52
N GLU A 168 2.07 -12.03 -4.95
CA GLU A 168 3.38 -12.41 -5.48
C GLU A 168 4.33 -12.77 -4.33
N LEU A 169 5.02 -13.91 -4.41
CA LEU A 169 6.05 -14.29 -3.43
C LEU A 169 7.42 -13.73 -3.86
N THR A 170 8.09 -13.04 -2.93
CA THR A 170 9.39 -12.42 -3.19
C THR A 170 10.42 -12.93 -2.18
N PRO A 171 11.31 -13.86 -2.59
CA PRO A 171 12.46 -14.24 -1.79
C PRO A 171 13.42 -13.05 -1.63
N VAL A 172 13.86 -12.80 -0.39
CA VAL A 172 14.89 -11.80 -0.07
C VAL A 172 15.94 -12.40 0.87
N GLU A 173 17.12 -11.80 0.95
CA GLU A 173 18.24 -12.34 1.74
C GLU A 173 17.80 -12.71 3.17
N SER A 174 17.98 -13.97 3.56
CA SER A 174 17.53 -14.48 4.88
C SER A 174 18.00 -13.65 6.08
N ARG A 175 19.16 -12.96 5.97
CA ARG A 175 19.68 -12.07 7.03
C ARG A 175 18.75 -10.90 7.36
N THR A 176 17.93 -10.42 6.41
CA THR A 176 17.02 -9.28 6.65
C THR A 176 15.90 -9.64 7.62
N PHE A 177 15.67 -10.94 7.84
CA PHE A 177 14.72 -11.47 8.84
C PHE A 177 15.40 -11.86 10.15
N HIS A 178 16.72 -11.66 10.29
CA HIS A 178 17.39 -11.93 11.56
C HIS A 178 16.96 -10.89 12.60
N PRO A 179 16.50 -11.27 13.81
CA PRO A 179 15.92 -10.33 14.78
C PRO A 179 16.79 -9.13 15.09
N ASP A 180 18.10 -9.32 15.25
CA ASP A 180 19.05 -8.23 15.54
C ASP A 180 19.20 -7.25 14.37
N GLU A 181 19.32 -7.74 13.13
CA GLU A 181 19.44 -6.88 11.93
C GLU A 181 18.14 -6.13 11.67
N ALA A 182 17.00 -6.83 11.77
CA ALA A 182 15.69 -6.25 11.59
C ALA A 182 15.36 -5.19 12.65
N ARG A 183 15.69 -5.47 13.92
CA ARG A 183 15.59 -4.48 15.01
C ARG A 183 16.45 -3.26 14.70
N GLN A 184 17.71 -3.45 14.34
CA GLN A 184 18.60 -2.32 14.04
C GLN A 184 18.11 -1.50 12.84
N ALA A 185 17.55 -2.16 11.81
CA ALA A 185 16.95 -1.49 10.67
C ALA A 185 15.77 -0.59 11.10
N LEU A 186 14.87 -1.10 11.96
CA LEU A 186 13.75 -0.32 12.50
C LEU A 186 14.23 0.85 13.38
N LEU A 187 15.15 0.60 14.32
CA LEU A 187 15.70 1.65 15.19
C LEU A 187 16.36 2.76 14.38
N SER A 188 17.19 2.38 13.41
CA SER A 188 17.86 3.34 12.51
C SER A 188 16.89 4.09 11.63
N TYR A 189 15.84 3.44 11.14
CA TYR A 189 14.85 4.05 10.27
C TYR A 189 13.99 5.09 11.00
N PHE A 190 13.46 4.72 12.17
CA PHE A 190 12.61 5.61 12.96
C PHE A 190 13.40 6.60 13.83
N GLY A 191 14.71 6.44 13.97
CA GLY A 191 15.55 7.31 14.79
C GLY A 191 15.26 7.18 16.28
N ILE A 192 14.91 5.98 16.75
CA ILE A 192 14.56 5.68 18.14
C ILE A 192 15.60 4.74 18.77
N LEU A 193 15.63 4.69 20.11
CA LEU A 193 16.59 3.87 20.86
C LEU A 193 16.05 2.49 21.24
N THR A 194 14.73 2.37 21.40
CA THR A 194 14.06 1.12 21.82
C THR A 194 12.77 0.94 21.02
N LEU A 195 12.27 -0.30 20.95
CA LEU A 195 11.00 -0.62 20.27
C LEU A 195 9.80 -0.58 21.23
N GLU A 196 10.03 -0.33 22.52
CA GLU A 196 9.00 -0.19 23.55
C GLU A 196 7.92 0.83 23.18
N SER A 197 8.30 1.95 22.54
CA SER A 197 7.35 2.99 22.12
C SER A 197 6.36 2.52 21.05
N PHE A 198 6.68 1.44 20.32
CA PHE A 198 5.78 0.81 19.36
C PHE A 198 5.07 -0.42 19.94
N GLY A 199 5.38 -0.81 21.17
CA GLY A 199 4.77 -1.98 21.81
C GLY A 199 5.22 -3.33 21.22
N CYS A 200 6.34 -3.38 20.51
CA CYS A 200 6.89 -4.62 19.92
C CYS A 200 8.18 -5.11 20.57
N GLU A 201 8.53 -4.58 21.74
CA GLU A 201 9.65 -5.10 22.53
C GLU A 201 9.38 -6.58 22.92
N GLY A 202 10.27 -7.48 22.51
CA GLY A 202 10.12 -8.93 22.71
C GLY A 202 9.22 -9.65 21.69
N MET A 203 8.74 -8.96 20.65
CA MET A 203 8.00 -9.57 19.52
C MET A 203 8.95 -9.83 18.34
N ASP A 204 9.96 -10.66 18.56
CA ASP A 204 11.09 -10.84 17.63
C ASP A 204 10.67 -11.28 16.22
N LEU A 205 9.58 -12.04 16.07
CA LEU A 205 9.09 -12.45 14.74
C LEU A 205 8.42 -11.27 14.02
N ALA A 206 7.58 -10.51 14.72
CA ALA A 206 6.95 -9.31 14.15
C ALA A 206 8.02 -8.28 13.76
N VAL A 207 9.03 -8.10 14.61
CA VAL A 207 10.19 -7.23 14.38
C VAL A 207 10.98 -7.70 13.17
N ALA A 208 11.27 -9.00 13.05
CA ALA A 208 11.93 -9.60 11.89
C ALA A 208 11.19 -9.29 10.58
N ALA A 209 9.87 -9.49 10.54
CA ALA A 209 9.06 -9.20 9.36
C ALA A 209 9.04 -7.71 9.02
N ALA A 210 8.86 -6.83 10.02
CA ALA A 210 8.82 -5.39 9.82
C ALA A 210 10.18 -4.84 9.36
N GLY A 211 11.29 -5.31 9.93
CA GLY A 211 12.63 -4.92 9.50
C GLY A 211 12.95 -5.36 8.07
N ALA A 212 12.51 -6.55 7.66
CA ALA A 212 12.65 -7.01 6.28
C ALA A 212 11.92 -6.09 5.28
N ILE A 213 10.72 -5.59 5.62
CA ILE A 213 10.02 -4.57 4.81
C ILE A 213 10.86 -3.29 4.70
N VAL A 214 11.37 -2.78 5.82
CA VAL A 214 12.17 -1.54 5.82
C VAL A 214 13.42 -1.69 4.95
N GLU A 215 14.14 -2.80 5.07
CA GLU A 215 15.33 -3.04 4.25
C GLU A 215 14.98 -3.24 2.77
N TYR A 216 13.88 -3.93 2.46
CA TYR A 216 13.41 -4.10 1.09
C TYR A 216 13.03 -2.76 0.44
N LEU A 217 12.30 -1.90 1.16
CA LEU A 217 11.96 -0.56 0.69
C LEU A 217 13.20 0.31 0.51
N ALA A 218 14.18 0.24 1.41
CA ALA A 218 15.44 0.98 1.25
C ALA A 218 16.20 0.59 -0.03
N ARG A 219 16.12 -0.68 -0.46
CA ARG A 219 16.76 -1.18 -1.69
C ARG A 219 15.97 -0.88 -2.95
N THR A 220 14.64 -1.00 -2.89
CA THR A 220 13.75 -0.86 -4.06
C THR A 220 13.35 0.58 -4.32
N GLN A 221 13.30 1.42 -3.30
CA GLN A 221 12.79 2.80 -3.37
C GLN A 221 13.91 3.83 -3.16
N LYS A 222 15.10 3.61 -3.73
CA LYS A 222 16.32 4.39 -3.47
C LYS A 222 16.15 5.91 -3.63
N ALA A 223 15.43 6.35 -4.66
CA ALA A 223 15.17 7.77 -4.91
C ALA A 223 13.94 8.31 -4.16
N ALA A 224 13.01 7.45 -3.75
CA ALA A 224 11.82 7.87 -3.03
C ALA A 224 12.16 8.03 -1.54
N LYS A 225 12.06 9.26 -1.03
CA LYS A 225 12.21 9.54 0.40
C LYS A 225 10.95 9.11 1.15
N LEU A 226 10.61 7.83 1.09
CA LEU A 226 9.46 7.28 1.80
C LEU A 226 9.66 7.50 3.30
N LYS A 227 8.74 8.26 3.93
CA LYS A 227 8.56 8.19 5.37
C LYS A 227 7.38 7.29 5.67
N LEU A 228 7.65 6.18 6.33
CA LEU A 228 6.63 5.29 6.83
C LEU A 228 6.01 5.92 8.08
N SER A 229 4.72 5.70 8.30
CA SER A 229 4.12 6.04 9.58
C SER A 229 4.70 5.13 10.68
N ASN A 230 4.43 5.47 11.92
CA ASN A 230 4.83 4.65 13.07
C ASN A 230 4.31 3.22 12.91
N LEU A 231 5.14 2.25 13.30
CA LEU A 231 4.76 0.84 13.33
C LEU A 231 3.68 0.62 14.40
N ALA A 232 2.52 0.14 13.98
CA ALA A 232 1.43 -0.24 14.88
C ALA A 232 1.43 -1.75 15.14
N ILE A 233 1.26 -2.15 16.40
CA ILE A 233 1.06 -3.55 16.77
C ILE A 233 -0.42 -3.83 16.96
N TYR A 234 -0.89 -4.90 16.33
CA TYR A 234 -2.26 -5.36 16.44
C TYR A 234 -2.32 -6.82 16.90
N ALA A 235 -3.47 -7.23 17.42
CA ALA A 235 -3.74 -8.61 17.80
C ALA A 235 -4.87 -9.17 16.93
N THR A 236 -4.73 -10.40 16.44
CA THR A 236 -5.77 -11.05 15.61
C THR A 236 -7.05 -11.32 16.42
N GLY A 237 -6.94 -11.52 17.73
CA GLY A 237 -8.06 -11.84 18.62
C GLY A 237 -8.99 -10.67 18.98
N THR A 238 -8.73 -9.43 18.54
CA THR A 238 -9.61 -8.28 18.84
C THR A 238 -10.83 -8.21 17.92
N PHE A 239 -10.84 -9.00 16.85
CA PHE A 239 -11.89 -9.02 15.83
C PHE A 239 -12.48 -10.42 15.68
N MET A 240 -13.68 -10.49 15.10
CA MET A 240 -14.30 -11.76 14.75
C MET A 240 -13.46 -12.47 13.69
N ALA A 241 -12.97 -13.66 14.01
CA ALA A 241 -12.32 -14.53 13.04
C ALA A 241 -13.34 -15.04 12.02
N LEU A 242 -13.12 -14.71 10.74
CA LEU A 242 -13.90 -15.20 9.61
C LEU A 242 -12.97 -15.95 8.68
N ASP A 243 -13.12 -17.27 8.57
CA ASP A 243 -12.28 -18.07 7.68
C ASP A 243 -12.50 -17.72 6.19
N SER A 244 -11.56 -18.14 5.34
CA SER A 244 -11.59 -17.88 3.90
C SER A 244 -12.88 -18.36 3.22
N GLN A 245 -13.40 -19.50 3.66
CA GLN A 245 -14.60 -20.09 3.09
C GLN A 245 -15.84 -19.29 3.49
N THR A 246 -15.89 -18.81 4.72
CA THR A 246 -16.95 -17.96 5.28
C THR A 246 -16.97 -16.62 4.56
N ARG A 247 -15.82 -15.96 4.39
CA ARG A 247 -15.73 -14.69 3.64
C ARG A 247 -16.22 -14.82 2.20
N ARG A 248 -15.84 -15.93 1.53
CA ARG A 248 -16.31 -16.25 0.17
C ARG A 248 -17.80 -16.60 0.13
N ASN A 249 -18.29 -17.41 1.07
CA ASN A 249 -19.71 -17.80 1.14
C ASN A 249 -20.63 -16.63 1.47
N LEU A 250 -20.15 -15.66 2.26
CA LEU A 250 -20.83 -14.41 2.56
C LEU A 250 -20.65 -13.37 1.44
N GLU A 251 -19.84 -13.67 0.43
CA GLU A 251 -19.56 -12.80 -0.71
C GLU A 251 -19.17 -11.37 -0.29
N LEU A 252 -18.34 -11.25 0.76
CA LEU A 252 -18.07 -9.96 1.40
C LEU A 252 -17.47 -8.95 0.42
N PHE A 253 -16.53 -9.38 -0.40
CA PHE A 253 -15.73 -8.52 -1.29
C PHE A 253 -15.87 -8.88 -2.78
N ALA A 254 -16.27 -10.11 -3.08
CA ALA A 254 -16.48 -10.64 -4.42
C ALA A 254 -17.53 -11.75 -4.36
N ALA A 255 -18.32 -11.90 -5.44
CA ALA A 255 -19.45 -12.80 -5.49
C ALA A 255 -19.41 -13.74 -6.71
N GLY A 256 -19.99 -14.93 -6.54
CA GLY A 256 -20.11 -15.94 -7.57
C GLY A 256 -18.80 -16.58 -8.01
N ARG A 257 -18.90 -17.54 -8.95
CA ARG A 257 -17.76 -18.31 -9.47
C ARG A 257 -16.73 -17.48 -10.24
N ASN A 258 -17.11 -16.30 -10.71
CA ASN A 258 -16.23 -15.40 -11.44
C ASN A 258 -15.62 -14.32 -10.52
N GLU A 259 -15.82 -14.41 -9.20
CA GLU A 259 -15.33 -13.43 -8.23
C GLU A 259 -15.71 -11.98 -8.62
N SER A 260 -16.97 -11.79 -9.06
CA SER A 260 -17.45 -10.49 -9.47
C SER A 260 -17.51 -9.55 -8.27
N LYS A 261 -16.68 -8.52 -8.28
CA LYS A 261 -16.68 -7.46 -7.25
C LYS A 261 -18.00 -6.68 -7.21
N GLU A 262 -18.71 -6.60 -8.35
CA GLU A 262 -19.93 -5.81 -8.50
C GLU A 262 -21.14 -6.38 -7.73
N LEU A 263 -21.11 -7.67 -7.39
CA LEU A 263 -22.24 -8.38 -6.76
C LEU A 263 -22.00 -8.71 -5.27
N SER A 264 -21.00 -8.10 -4.65
CA SER A 264 -20.60 -8.36 -3.26
C SER A 264 -21.39 -7.57 -2.20
N LEU A 265 -21.28 -7.97 -0.93
CA LEU A 265 -21.82 -7.17 0.18
C LEU A 265 -21.20 -5.76 0.20
N LEU A 266 -19.88 -5.66 -0.03
CA LEU A 266 -19.19 -4.38 -0.13
C LEU A 266 -19.79 -3.51 -1.24
N SER A 267 -20.08 -4.04 -2.44
CA SER A 267 -20.67 -3.21 -3.52
C SER A 267 -22.09 -2.75 -3.20
N ALA A 268 -22.85 -3.54 -2.44
CA ALA A 268 -24.17 -3.17 -1.95
C ALA A 268 -24.11 -2.03 -0.91
N LEU A 269 -23.15 -2.08 0.01
CA LEU A 269 -23.00 -1.12 1.11
C LEU A 269 -22.20 0.14 0.75
N ASP A 270 -21.21 0.02 -0.14
CA ASP A 270 -20.28 1.11 -0.42
C ASP A 270 -20.96 2.24 -1.19
N ARG A 271 -21.36 3.26 -0.42
CA ARG A 271 -21.83 4.57 -0.89
C ARG A 271 -20.94 5.69 -0.41
N THR A 272 -19.72 5.35 0.03
CA THR A 272 -18.71 6.28 0.54
C THR A 272 -18.35 7.33 -0.50
N LYS A 273 -18.06 8.55 -0.03
CA LYS A 273 -17.79 9.72 -0.89
C LYS A 273 -16.32 9.98 -1.11
N THR A 274 -15.46 9.34 -0.32
CA THR A 274 -14.00 9.47 -0.41
C THR A 274 -13.38 8.10 -0.64
N ALA A 275 -12.22 8.09 -1.30
CA ALA A 275 -11.43 6.89 -1.53
C ALA A 275 -11.00 6.23 -0.20
N MET A 276 -10.48 7.05 0.74
CA MET A 276 -10.11 6.61 2.09
C MET A 276 -11.29 6.05 2.90
N GLY A 277 -12.50 6.61 2.74
CA GLY A 277 -13.70 6.06 3.37
C GLY A 277 -14.08 4.68 2.81
N GLY A 278 -13.88 4.46 1.51
CA GLY A 278 -14.06 3.15 0.87
C GLY A 278 -13.09 2.10 1.40
N ARG A 279 -11.81 2.47 1.55
CA ARG A 279 -10.78 1.61 2.17
C ARG A 279 -11.14 1.25 3.61
N LEU A 280 -11.54 2.25 4.41
CA LEU A 280 -11.96 2.04 5.80
C LEU A 280 -13.18 1.12 5.91
N LEU A 281 -14.20 1.30 5.05
CA LEU A 281 -15.38 0.42 5.03
C LEU A 281 -15.00 -1.02 4.68
N ARG A 282 -14.13 -1.21 3.67
CA ARG A 282 -13.62 -2.53 3.30
C ARG A 282 -12.91 -3.20 4.48
N GLN A 283 -12.04 -2.45 5.17
CA GLN A 283 -11.33 -2.92 6.36
C GLN A 283 -12.32 -3.33 7.46
N TRP A 284 -13.32 -2.50 7.77
CA TRP A 284 -14.32 -2.82 8.81
C TRP A 284 -15.15 -4.06 8.49
N LEU A 285 -15.50 -4.30 7.22
CA LEU A 285 -16.18 -5.52 6.81
C LEU A 285 -15.30 -6.77 6.99
N GLY A 286 -13.98 -6.63 6.80
CA GLY A 286 -13.01 -7.71 6.99
C GLY A 286 -12.62 -7.95 8.46
N GLN A 287 -12.89 -6.98 9.34
CA GLN A 287 -12.53 -6.99 10.75
C GLN A 287 -13.73 -6.58 11.63
N PRO A 288 -14.76 -7.42 11.77
CA PRO A 288 -15.88 -7.11 12.66
C PRO A 288 -15.41 -6.99 14.10
N LEU A 289 -15.82 -5.91 14.78
CA LEU A 289 -15.46 -5.65 16.18
C LEU A 289 -16.08 -6.69 17.13
N LEU A 290 -15.32 -7.05 18.16
CA LEU A 290 -15.84 -7.81 19.32
C LEU A 290 -16.09 -6.92 20.55
N ASP A 291 -15.54 -5.70 20.55
CA ASP A 291 -15.69 -4.75 21.64
C ASP A 291 -17.05 -4.03 21.57
N LEU A 292 -17.87 -4.22 22.62
CA LEU A 292 -19.22 -3.68 22.64
C LEU A 292 -19.23 -2.15 22.70
N THR A 293 -18.30 -1.54 23.46
CA THR A 293 -18.22 -0.08 23.59
C THR A 293 -17.90 0.58 22.24
N ALA A 294 -16.96 0.04 21.48
CA ALA A 294 -16.64 0.53 20.14
C ALA A 294 -17.78 0.30 19.14
N LEU A 295 -18.56 -0.78 19.30
CA LEU A 295 -19.76 -1.02 18.50
C LEU A 295 -20.86 0.00 18.79
N GLU A 296 -21.14 0.26 20.07
CA GLU A 296 -22.13 1.26 20.52
C GLU A 296 -21.75 2.66 20.01
N GLN A 297 -20.48 3.06 20.15
CA GLN A 297 -19.98 4.34 19.60
C GLN A 297 -20.22 4.49 18.09
N ARG A 298 -20.07 3.41 17.32
CA ARG A 298 -20.35 3.43 15.87
C ARG A 298 -21.85 3.50 15.60
N LEU A 299 -22.68 2.83 16.40
CA LEU A 299 -24.13 2.88 16.27
C LEU A 299 -24.68 4.26 16.63
N ASP A 300 -24.17 4.90 17.68
CA ASP A 300 -24.52 6.28 18.05
C ASP A 300 -24.22 7.25 16.90
N ALA A 301 -23.07 7.08 16.23
CA ALA A 301 -22.72 7.87 15.05
C ALA A 301 -23.68 7.63 13.88
N VAL A 302 -24.12 6.39 13.66
CA VAL A 302 -25.12 6.06 12.65
C VAL A 302 -26.47 6.71 12.99
N ASP A 303 -26.92 6.60 14.23
CA ASP A 303 -28.21 7.13 14.69
C ASP A 303 -28.26 8.66 14.60
N HIS A 304 -27.17 9.35 14.97
CA HIS A 304 -27.04 10.80 14.83
C HIS A 304 -27.34 11.28 13.41
N PHE A 305 -26.73 10.64 12.40
CA PHE A 305 -26.97 10.98 11.01
C PHE A 305 -28.25 10.36 10.46
N TYR A 306 -28.75 9.26 10.99
CA TYR A 306 -29.99 8.63 10.53
C TYR A 306 -31.21 9.49 10.90
N LEU A 307 -31.26 9.95 12.15
CA LEU A 307 -32.35 10.76 12.71
C LEU A 307 -32.42 12.16 12.13
N ASP A 308 -31.28 12.76 11.76
CA ASP A 308 -31.21 14.08 11.12
C ASP A 308 -30.80 13.98 9.64
N GLY A 309 -31.81 13.99 8.76
CA GLY A 309 -31.61 13.90 7.32
C GLY A 309 -30.89 15.12 6.71
N LEU A 310 -30.98 16.31 7.31
CA LEU A 310 -30.29 17.51 6.84
C LEU A 310 -28.80 17.41 7.16
N LYS A 311 -28.44 17.08 8.41
CA LYS A 311 -27.03 16.85 8.80
C LYS A 311 -26.36 15.78 7.93
N ARG A 312 -27.09 14.70 7.63
CA ARG A 312 -26.60 13.65 6.73
C ARG A 312 -26.36 14.16 5.32
N ALA A 313 -27.30 14.90 4.74
CA ALA A 313 -27.15 15.46 3.40
C ALA A 313 -25.98 16.45 3.31
N ASP A 314 -25.84 17.32 4.31
CA ASP A 314 -24.76 18.31 4.38
C ASP A 314 -23.39 17.65 4.59
N SER A 315 -23.31 16.61 5.42
CA SER A 315 -22.08 15.81 5.60
C SER A 315 -21.68 15.11 4.30
N ILE A 316 -22.63 14.51 3.58
CA ILE A 316 -22.38 13.89 2.27
C ILE A 316 -21.88 14.93 1.26
N SER A 317 -22.54 16.09 1.18
CA SER A 317 -22.14 17.18 0.30
C SER A 317 -20.73 17.68 0.59
N SER A 318 -20.39 17.76 1.87
CA SER A 318 -19.06 18.15 2.36
C SER A 318 -18.00 17.12 1.98
N LEU A 319 -18.24 15.84 2.28
CA LEU A 319 -17.30 14.74 1.98
C LEU A 319 -17.09 14.52 0.48
N ASN A 320 -18.08 14.81 -0.38
CA ASN A 320 -17.92 14.73 -1.84
C ASN A 320 -16.82 15.67 -2.39
N LYS A 321 -16.44 16.70 -1.64
CA LYS A 321 -15.39 17.65 -2.04
C LYS A 321 -14.00 17.20 -1.59
N VAL A 322 -13.93 16.20 -0.71
CA VAL A 322 -12.68 15.74 -0.11
C VAL A 322 -12.00 14.76 -1.06
N SER A 323 -10.81 15.13 -1.51
CA SER A 323 -9.95 14.24 -2.32
C SER A 323 -9.35 13.12 -1.45
N ASP A 324 -8.57 12.22 -2.06
CA ASP A 324 -7.87 11.16 -1.33
C ASP A 324 -6.71 11.73 -0.48
N LEU A 325 -7.05 12.32 0.66
CA LEU A 325 -6.10 13.02 1.53
C LEU A 325 -4.98 12.11 2.03
N GLU A 326 -5.31 10.86 2.33
CA GLU A 326 -4.35 9.86 2.83
C GLU A 326 -3.21 9.64 1.83
N ARG A 327 -3.55 9.43 0.54
CA ARG A 327 -2.55 9.28 -0.53
C ARG A 327 -1.85 10.60 -0.90
N ILE A 328 -2.53 11.74 -0.79
CA ILE A 328 -1.90 13.06 -0.97
C ILE A 328 -0.84 13.28 0.10
N ILE A 329 -1.13 12.96 1.37
CA ILE A 329 -0.16 13.05 2.48
C ILE A 329 1.04 12.12 2.19
N GLY A 330 0.79 10.89 1.75
CA GLY A 330 1.87 9.98 1.32
C GLY A 330 2.79 10.60 0.27
N ARG A 331 2.23 11.30 -0.73
CA ARG A 331 3.01 12.01 -1.76
C ARG A 331 3.74 13.24 -1.27
N ILE A 332 3.17 13.98 -0.32
CA ILE A 332 3.85 15.11 0.33
C ILE A 332 5.08 14.59 1.06
N VAL A 333 4.91 13.51 1.82
CA VAL A 333 5.96 12.86 2.59
C VAL A 333 7.08 12.34 1.67
N SER A 334 6.74 11.73 0.52
CA SER A 334 7.73 11.25 -0.46
C SER A 334 8.33 12.35 -1.34
N GLY A 335 7.83 13.58 -1.26
CA GLY A 335 8.29 14.72 -2.06
C GLY A 335 7.88 14.68 -3.53
N THR A 336 6.81 13.94 -3.87
CA THR A 336 6.33 13.76 -5.25
C THR A 336 4.96 14.40 -5.49
N VAL A 337 4.43 15.14 -4.50
CA VAL A 337 3.18 15.88 -4.61
C VAL A 337 3.23 16.96 -5.69
N ASN A 338 2.13 17.15 -6.42
CA ASN A 338 2.00 18.24 -7.38
C ASN A 338 1.16 19.42 -6.82
N PRO A 339 1.24 20.64 -7.42
CA PRO A 339 0.53 21.81 -6.90
C PRO A 339 -0.99 21.65 -6.80
N ARG A 340 -1.63 20.90 -7.71
CA ARG A 340 -3.08 20.68 -7.65
C ARG A 340 -3.48 19.83 -6.45
N GLU A 341 -2.62 18.91 -6.04
CA GLU A 341 -2.85 18.06 -4.87
C GLU A 341 -2.68 18.82 -3.56
N LEU A 342 -1.77 19.80 -3.50
CA LEU A 342 -1.67 20.71 -2.35
C LEU A 342 -2.95 21.52 -2.18
N ILE A 343 -3.49 22.07 -3.27
CA ILE A 343 -4.79 22.76 -3.25
C ILE A 343 -5.90 21.81 -2.79
N ALA A 344 -5.93 20.57 -3.31
CA ALA A 344 -6.91 19.57 -2.92
C ALA A 344 -6.80 19.19 -1.42
N LEU A 345 -5.59 19.15 -0.86
CA LEU A 345 -5.37 18.96 0.57
C LEU A 345 -5.98 20.12 1.37
N LYS A 346 -5.67 21.36 0.99
CA LYS A 346 -6.22 22.56 1.64
C LYS A 346 -7.75 22.55 1.63
N ASP A 347 -8.34 22.31 0.46
CA ASP A 347 -9.79 22.30 0.30
C ASP A 347 -10.42 21.19 1.14
N GLY A 348 -9.79 20.00 1.20
CA GLY A 348 -10.22 18.90 2.07
C GLY A 348 -10.09 19.19 3.56
N LEU A 349 -9.02 19.86 4.00
CA LEU A 349 -8.84 20.29 5.39
C LEU A 349 -9.87 21.36 5.79
N GLY A 350 -10.22 22.26 4.87
CA GLY A 350 -11.27 23.26 5.07
C GLY A 350 -12.65 22.64 5.34
N VAL A 351 -12.92 21.44 4.82
CA VAL A 351 -14.18 20.72 5.06
C VAL A 351 -14.33 20.26 6.52
N VAL A 352 -13.21 19.99 7.22
CA VAL A 352 -13.23 19.46 8.60
C VAL A 352 -13.97 20.40 9.56
N PHE A 353 -13.88 21.71 9.35
CA PHE A 353 -14.62 22.71 10.12
C PHE A 353 -16.13 22.47 10.06
N ASN A 354 -16.69 22.35 8.85
CA ASN A 354 -18.12 22.10 8.66
C ASN A 354 -18.54 20.74 9.22
N LEU A 355 -17.72 19.70 9.04
CA LEU A 355 -18.02 18.37 9.59
C LEU A 355 -18.07 18.38 11.12
N ARG A 356 -17.19 19.15 11.78
CA ARG A 356 -17.16 19.26 13.23
C ARG A 356 -18.43 19.91 13.80
N GLU A 357 -18.99 20.91 13.11
CA GLU A 357 -20.28 21.53 13.48
C GLU A 357 -21.47 20.58 13.27
N LEU A 358 -21.37 19.66 12.30
CA LEU A 358 -22.41 18.65 12.06
C LEU A 358 -22.35 17.47 13.04
N VAL A 359 -21.22 17.31 13.75
CA VAL A 359 -20.99 16.31 14.81
C VAL A 359 -21.06 17.03 16.17
N ASP A 360 -22.26 17.45 16.54
CA ASP A 360 -22.59 18.30 17.70
C ASP A 360 -23.26 17.54 18.87
N SER A 361 -23.26 16.20 18.85
CA SER A 361 -23.79 15.37 19.93
C SER A 361 -22.70 14.99 20.94
N THR A 362 -23.06 14.95 22.22
CA THR A 362 -22.19 14.46 23.32
C THR A 362 -21.80 13.00 23.13
N ASP A 363 -22.65 12.20 22.51
CA ASP A 363 -22.37 10.78 22.24
C ASP A 363 -21.27 10.61 21.17
N LEU A 364 -20.95 11.68 20.45
CA LEU A 364 -19.94 11.72 19.38
C LEU A 364 -18.68 12.50 19.75
N GLU A 365 -18.44 12.77 21.03
CA GLU A 365 -17.21 13.44 21.49
C GLU A 365 -15.95 12.72 20.99
N TRP A 366 -15.96 11.39 20.98
CA TRP A 366 -14.85 10.58 20.48
C TRP A 366 -14.54 10.89 19.01
N LEU A 367 -15.56 11.05 18.15
CA LEU A 367 -15.41 11.34 16.73
C LEU A 367 -15.03 12.81 16.52
N GLN A 368 -15.67 13.72 17.26
CA GLN A 368 -15.40 15.15 17.18
C GLN A 368 -13.95 15.48 17.57
N SER A 369 -13.39 14.77 18.56
CA SER A 369 -12.01 14.94 19.01
C SER A 369 -10.96 14.59 17.94
N GLN A 370 -11.32 13.73 16.98
CA GLN A 370 -10.46 13.34 15.87
C GLN A 370 -10.54 14.31 14.67
N LEU A 371 -11.56 15.18 14.62
CA LEU A 371 -11.72 16.21 13.58
C LEU A 371 -10.87 17.44 13.90
N LEU A 372 -9.54 17.27 13.81
CA LEU A 372 -8.55 18.29 14.09
C LEU A 372 -8.56 19.40 13.03
N LEU A 373 -8.65 20.65 13.48
CA LEU A 373 -8.56 21.81 12.61
C LEU A 373 -7.09 22.17 12.40
N LEU A 374 -6.68 22.33 11.14
CA LEU A 374 -5.30 22.64 10.74
C LEU A 374 -5.21 23.95 9.92
N PRO A 375 -5.67 25.09 10.47
CA PRO A 375 -5.71 26.35 9.72
C PRO A 375 -4.33 26.83 9.28
N GLU A 376 -3.29 26.58 10.08
CA GLU A 376 -1.90 26.95 9.77
C GLU A 376 -1.40 26.24 8.50
N VAL A 377 -1.77 24.97 8.31
CA VAL A 377 -1.43 24.20 7.11
C VAL A 377 -2.16 24.77 5.90
N CYS A 378 -3.43 25.14 6.05
CA CYS A 378 -4.19 25.76 4.98
C CYS A 378 -3.59 27.10 4.55
N SER A 379 -3.22 27.97 5.49
CA SER A 379 -2.57 29.25 5.20
C SER A 379 -1.21 29.07 4.53
N LEU A 380 -0.40 28.12 5.00
CA LEU A 380 0.90 27.83 4.39
C LEU A 380 0.77 27.43 2.91
N ILE A 381 -0.25 26.64 2.56
CA ILE A 381 -0.52 26.24 1.18
C ILE A 381 -1.01 27.42 0.33
N GLU A 382 -1.74 28.39 0.90
CA GLU A 382 -2.17 29.58 0.18
C GLU A 382 -1.05 30.58 -0.09
N GLU A 383 -0.06 30.64 0.80
CA GLU A 383 1.10 31.52 0.68
C GLU A 383 2.20 30.96 -0.25
N SER A 384 2.22 29.64 -0.46
CA SER A 384 3.17 28.92 -1.31
C SER A 384 2.79 28.99 -2.79
#